data_AF-G2E959-F1
#
_entry.id   AF-G2E959-F1
#
_cell.length_a   1.000
_cell.length_b   1.000
_cell.length_c   1.000
_cell.angle_alpha   90.00
_cell.angle_beta   90.00
_cell.angle_gamma   90.00
#
_symmetry.space_group_name_H-M   'P 1'
#
loop_
_entity.id
_entity.type
_entity.pdbx_description
1 polymer ?
#
loop_
_entity_poly.entity_id
_entity_poly.type
_entity_poly.pdbx_seq_one_letter_code
_entity_poly.pdbx_strand_id
1 'polypeptide(L)' 'MSFFEKNKTYIKLGVISGIMFALVMVVFDYYMDRPFLLWKFGLHFVLFGFFNAFMARRKVKKEEEKRNK' A
#
# COMPACT_ATOMS: atom_id res chain seq x y z
N MET A 1 -17.69 -13.10 10.56
CA MET A 1 -16.91 -12.42 9.50
C MET A 1 -15.45 -12.35 9.91
N SER A 2 -14.58 -12.89 9.07
CA SER A 2 -13.12 -12.85 9.24
C SER A 2 -12.59 -11.41 9.21
N PHE A 3 -11.47 -11.13 9.89
CA PHE A 3 -10.76 -9.84 9.82
C PHE A 3 -10.48 -9.42 8.37
N PHE A 4 -10.15 -10.39 7.51
CA PHE A 4 -9.90 -10.18 6.09
C PHE A 4 -11.15 -9.74 5.33
N GLU A 5 -12.33 -10.20 5.72
CA GLU A 5 -13.58 -9.79 5.06
C GLU A 5 -13.96 -8.36 5.39
N LYS A 6 -13.84 -7.97 6.68
CA LYS A 6 -14.11 -6.60 7.11
C LYS A 6 -13.15 -5.59 6.47
N ASN A 7 -11.90 -5.99 6.22
CA ASN A 7 -10.87 -5.10 5.70
C ASN A 7 -10.48 -5.38 4.25
N LYS A 8 -11.24 -6.21 3.53
CA LYS A 8 -10.92 -6.70 2.17
C LYS A 8 -10.59 -5.56 1.21
N THR A 9 -11.37 -4.48 1.26
CA THR A 9 -11.17 -3.30 0.42
C THR A 9 -9.85 -2.59 0.73
N TYR A 10 -9.53 -2.38 2.01
CA TYR A 10 -8.29 -1.72 2.41
C TYR A 10 -7.05 -2.55 2.10
N ILE A 11 -7.15 -3.88 2.26
CA ILE A 11 -6.08 -4.81 1.93
C ILE A 11 -5.84 -4.79 0.41
N LYS A 12 -6.89 -4.81 -0.41
CA LYS A 12 -6.77 -4.66 -1.87
C LYS A 12 -6.11 -3.34 -2.27
N LEU A 13 -6.56 -2.22 -1.68
CA LEU A 13 -5.95 -0.91 -1.94
C LEU A 13 -4.47 -0.85 -1.54
N GLY A 14 -4.13 -1.42 -0.39
CA GLY A 14 -2.74 -1.56 0.06
C GLY A 14 -1.89 -2.39 -0.90
N VAL A 15 -2.38 -3.55 -1.34
CA VAL A 15 -1.65 -4.41 -2.28
C VAL A 15 -1.46 -3.72 -3.63
N ILE A 16 -2.50 -3.11 -4.20
CA ILE A 16 -2.41 -2.42 -5.50
C ILE A 16 -1.44 -1.24 -5.42
N SER A 17 -1.55 -0.40 -4.38
CA SER A 17 -0.64 0.74 -4.19
C SER A 17 0.81 0.31 -3.95
N GLY A 18 1.02 -0.76 -3.16
CA GLY A 18 2.34 -1.35 -2.95
C GLY A 18 2.97 -1.85 -4.25
N ILE A 19 2.22 -2.60 -5.07
CA ILE A 19 2.73 -3.12 -6.36
C ILE A 19 3.07 -1.97 -7.29
N MET A 20 2.16 -1.01 -7.44
CA MET A 20 2.38 0.16 -8.30
C MET A 20 3.65 0.92 -7.91
N PHE A 21 3.83 1.20 -6.61
CA PHE A 21 5.01 1.90 -6.14
C PHE A 21 6.29 1.09 -6.37
N ALA A 22 6.26 -0.21 -6.06
CA ALA A 22 7.41 -1.08 -6.25
C ALA A 22 7.81 -1.18 -7.74
N LEU A 23 6.84 -1.26 -8.66
CA LEU A 23 7.09 -1.23 -10.12
C LEU A 23 7.72 0.08 -10.58
N VAL A 24 7.23 1.22 -10.09
CA VAL A 24 7.84 2.53 -10.36
C VAL A 24 9.30 2.55 -9.91
N MET A 25 9.60 1.97 -8.74
CA MET A 25 10.98 1.88 -8.25
C MET A 25 11.86 0.94 -9.09
N VAL A 26 11.31 -0.14 -9.66
CA VAL A 26 12.05 -1.00 -10.61
C VAL A 26 12.41 -0.21 -11.86
N VAL A 27 11.45 0.51 -12.44
CA VAL A 27 11.67 1.35 -13.61
C VAL A 27 12.70 2.45 -13.29
N PHE A 28 12.61 3.07 -12.11
CA PHE A 28 13.57 4.08 -11.66
C PHE A 28 14.98 3.53 -11.47
N ASP A 29 15.13 2.32 -10.92
CA ASP A 29 16.43 1.67 -10.79
C ASP A 29 17.03 1.34 -12.17
N TYR A 30 16.21 0.93 -13.15
CA TYR A 30 16.64 0.75 -14.54
C TYR A 30 17.18 2.04 -15.15
N TYR A 31 16.53 3.18 -14.95
CA TYR A 31 17.01 4.49 -15.43
C TYR A 31 18.29 4.98 -14.75
N MET A 32 18.62 4.46 -13.58
CA MET A 32 19.74 4.89 -12.74
C MET A 32 20.91 3.89 -12.77
N ASP A 33 20.88 2.93 -13.72
CA ASP A 33 21.85 1.84 -13.84
C ASP A 33 22.06 1.08 -12.52
N ARG A 34 21.03 1.00 -11.67
CA ARG A 34 21.07 0.27 -10.41
C ARG A 34 20.60 -1.17 -10.61
N PRO A 35 21.31 -2.16 -10.05
CA PRO A 35 20.89 -3.54 -10.14
C PRO A 35 19.55 -3.76 -9.45
N PHE A 36 18.68 -4.54 -10.07
CA PHE A 36 17.43 -4.96 -9.44
C PHE A 36 17.72 -5.88 -8.24
N LEU A 37 17.20 -5.50 -7.07
CA LEU A 37 17.31 -6.27 -5.84
C LEU A 37 15.92 -6.66 -5.35
N LEU A 38 15.64 -7.97 -5.30
CA LEU A 38 14.32 -8.48 -4.92
C LEU A 38 13.92 -8.06 -3.49
N TRP A 39 14.86 -7.99 -2.56
CA TRP A 39 14.60 -7.50 -1.21
C TRP A 39 14.22 -6.02 -1.17
N LYS A 40 14.84 -5.18 -2.01
CA LYS A 40 14.50 -3.75 -2.14
C LYS A 40 13.09 -3.59 -2.70
N PHE A 41 12.72 -4.40 -3.69
CA PHE A 41 11.35 -4.48 -4.20
C PHE A 41 10.36 -4.87 -3.10
N GLY A 42 10.67 -5.93 -2.35
CA GLY A 42 9.86 -6.38 -1.22
C GLY A 42 9.67 -5.30 -0.16
N LEU A 43 10.74 -4.57 0.20
CA LEU A 43 10.68 -3.44 1.14
C LEU A 43 9.78 -2.31 0.63
N HIS A 44 9.94 -1.89 -0.64
CA HIS A 44 9.09 -0.85 -1.23
C HIS A 44 7.63 -1.28 -1.25
N PHE A 45 7.34 -2.51 -1.64
CA PHE A 45 5.99 -3.07 -1.64
C PHE A 45 5.37 -3.07 -0.24
N VAL A 46 6.08 -3.61 0.77
CA VAL A 46 5.56 -3.74 2.13
C VAL A 46 5.37 -2.38 2.78
N LEU A 47 6.37 -1.49 2.70
CA LEU A 47 6.30 -0.17 3.32
C LEU A 47 5.15 0.66 2.74
N PHE A 48 5.06 0.75 1.41
CA PHE A 48 4.02 1.55 0.78
C PHE A 48 2.64 0.90 0.90
N GLY A 49 2.54 -0.42 0.74
CA GLY A 49 1.27 -1.12 0.86
C GLY A 49 0.70 -1.05 2.29
N PHE A 50 1.54 -1.25 3.31
CA PHE A 50 1.13 -1.12 4.70
C PHE A 50 0.74 0.32 5.06
N PHE A 51 1.57 1.30 4.67
CA PHE A 51 1.30 2.70 4.94
C PHE A 51 -0.02 3.16 4.31
N ASN A 52 -0.27 2.81 3.04
CA ASN A 52 -1.51 3.16 2.35
C ASN A 52 -2.74 2.46 2.96
N ALA A 53 -2.65 1.17 3.28
CA ALA A 53 -3.74 0.45 3.93
C ALA A 53 -4.08 1.06 5.30
N PHE A 54 -3.06 1.42 6.09
CA PHE A 54 -3.24 2.06 7.39
C PHE A 54 -3.88 3.45 7.28
N MET A 55 -3.38 4.27 6.35
CA MET A 55 -3.93 5.61 6.09
C MET A 55 -5.38 5.54 5.59
N ALA A 56 -5.70 4.63 4.68
CA ALA A 56 -7.05 4.43 4.17
C ALA A 56 -8.03 4.05 5.29
N ARG A 57 -7.63 3.13 6.17
CA ARG A 57 -8.45 2.75 7.35
C ARG A 57 -8.69 3.92 8.29
N ARG A 58 -7.67 4.74 8.55
CA ARG A 58 -7.80 5.94 9.40
C ARG A 58 -8.69 7.00 8.77
N LYS A 59 -8.60 7.20 7.44
CA LYS A 59 -9.40 8.17 6.72
C LYS A 59 -10.89 7.81 6.81
N VAL A 60 -11.25 6.56 6.52
CA VAL A 60 -12.65 6.12 6.60
C VAL A 60 -13.20 6.23 8.01
N LYS A 61 -12.45 5.82 9.04
CA LYS A 61 -12.87 6.00 10.44
C LYS A 61 -13.15 7.47 10.77
N LYS A 62 -12.30 8.40 10.31
CA LYS A 62 -12.51 9.84 10.51
C LYS A 62 -13.72 10.37 9.74
N GLU A 63 -14.01 9.85 8.56
CA GLU A 63 -15.18 10.24 7.76
C GLU A 63 -16.48 9.73 8.40
N GLU A 64 -16.49 8.52 8.95
CA GLU A 64 -17.61 7.98 9.72
C GLU A 64 -17.89 8.80 10.99
N GLU A 65 -16.84 9.18 11.74
CA GLU A 65 -16.97 10.06 12.91
C GLU A 65 -17.53 11.44 12.57
N LYS A 66 -17.15 12.01 11.41
CA LYS A 66 -17.69 13.31 10.94
C LYS A 66 -19.13 13.22 10.44
N ARG A 67 -19.55 12.10 9.88
CA ARG A 67 -20.91 11.91 9.35
C ARG A 67 -21.95 11.68 10.46
N ASN A 68 -21.51 11.15 11.59
CA ASN A 68 -22.36 10.83 12.74
C ASN A 68 -22.39 11.96 13.80
N LYS A 69 -21.74 13.09 13.53
CA LYS A 69 -21.67 14.27 14.39
C LYS A 69 -22.39 15.44 13.74
#